data_AF-A0A8J6Q407-F1
#
_entry.id   AF-A0A8J6Q407-F1
#
_cell.length_a   1.000
_cell.length_b   1.000
_cell.length_c   1.000
_cell.angle_alpha   90.00
_cell.angle_beta   90.00
_cell.angle_gamma   90.00
#
_symmetry.space_group_name_H-M   'P 1'
#
loop_
_entity.id
_entity.type
_entity.pdbx_description
1 polymer ?
#
loop_
_entity_poly.entity_id
_entity_poly.type
_entity_poly.pdbx_seq_one_letter_code
_entity_poly.pdbx_strand_id
1 'polypeptide(L)'
;MKLLKSISLILAIVLFSNCKIEKETKDTTITVSELIGNWRLSEDSETENKIKNVIFKDDFTAEITFNDGSSTKIIQGTWKLDEPKQIEKGNFNLTMKSDVKLNFDESNTNNVTVFLNAEELDNKTILTSHKLTLSKS
;
A
#
# COMPACT_ATOMS: atom_id res chain seq x y z
N MET A 1 -4.61 -52.01 28.83
CA MET A 1 -5.33 -50.71 28.81
C MET A 1 -4.37 -49.52 29.02
N LYS A 2 -3.45 -49.22 28.09
CA LYS A 2 -2.57 -48.03 28.22
C LYS A 2 -2.26 -47.27 26.92
N LEU A 3 -2.83 -47.66 25.78
CA LEU A 3 -2.47 -47.07 24.47
C LEU A 3 -3.55 -46.20 23.81
N LEU A 4 -4.76 -46.12 24.37
CA LEU A 4 -5.85 -45.33 23.77
C LEU A 4 -5.94 -43.88 24.27
N LYS A 5 -5.25 -43.51 25.35
CA LYS A 5 -5.34 -42.14 25.92
C LYS A 5 -4.37 -41.13 25.29
N SER A 6 -3.38 -41.59 24.52
CA SER A 6 -2.30 -40.75 23.99
C SER A 6 -2.60 -40.14 22.61
N ILE A 7 -3.55 -40.71 21.86
CA ILE A 7 -3.86 -40.27 20.49
C ILE A 7 -4.80 -39.06 20.47
N SER A 8 -5.60 -38.86 21.52
CA SER A 8 -6.58 -37.76 21.59
C SER A 8 -5.95 -36.37 21.79
N LEU A 9 -4.70 -36.29 22.27
CA LEU A 9 -4.06 -35.00 22.57
C LEU A 9 -3.38 -34.37 21.36
N ILE A 10 -2.93 -35.19 20.40
CA ILE A 10 -2.20 -34.71 19.21
C ILE A 10 -3.16 -34.09 18.17
N LEU A 11 -4.42 -34.55 18.13
CA LEU A 11 -5.42 -34.05 17.18
C LEU A 11 -5.92 -32.62 17.52
N ALA A 12 -5.82 -32.20 18.78
CA ALA A 12 -6.26 -30.86 19.21
C ALA A 12 -5.26 -29.74 18.85
N ILE A 13 -3.97 -30.07 18.67
CA ILE A 13 -2.92 -29.08 18.41
C ILE A 13 -2.89 -28.66 16.92
N VAL A 14 -3.37 -29.50 16.01
CA VAL A 14 -3.36 -29.24 14.56
C VAL A 14 -4.45 -28.23 14.14
N LEU A 15 -5.44 -27.94 14.99
CA LEU A 15 -6.54 -27.03 14.65
C LEU A 15 -6.25 -25.55 15.00
N PHE A 16 -5.17 -25.24 15.71
CA PHE A 16 -4.84 -23.85 16.07
C PHE A 16 -3.79 -23.19 15.16
N SER A 17 -3.14 -23.93 14.25
CA SER A 17 -2.05 -23.40 13.42
C SER A 17 -2.49 -22.61 12.18
N ASN A 18 -3.80 -22.51 11.89
CA ASN A 18 -4.31 -21.81 10.71
C ASN A 18 -5.25 -20.64 11.03
N CYS A 19 -5.15 -20.04 12.22
CA CYS A 19 -5.73 -18.72 12.44
C CYS A 19 -4.82 -17.67 11.79
N LYS A 20 -4.75 -17.67 10.46
CA LYS A 20 -4.39 -16.45 9.74
C LYS A 20 -5.59 -15.54 9.91
N ILE A 21 -5.47 -14.59 10.84
CA ILE A 21 -6.35 -13.43 10.91
C ILE A 21 -6.17 -12.73 9.56
N GLU A 22 -7.10 -13.01 8.65
CA GLU A 22 -7.26 -12.30 7.41
C GLU A 22 -7.79 -10.92 7.83
N LYS A 23 -6.88 -9.93 7.87
CA LYS A 23 -7.25 -8.54 8.09
C LYS A 23 -8.25 -8.17 6.99
N GLU A 24 -9.52 -7.96 7.33
CA GLU A 24 -10.53 -7.53 6.37
C GLU A 24 -10.13 -6.15 5.83
N THR A 25 -9.59 -6.10 4.62
CA THR A 25 -9.35 -4.86 3.90
C THR A 25 -10.58 -4.52 3.10
N LYS A 26 -11.10 -3.30 3.29
CA LYS A 26 -12.27 -2.80 2.58
C LYS A 26 -11.85 -1.70 1.62
N ASP A 27 -12.12 -1.92 0.34
CA ASP A 27 -12.02 -0.90 -0.71
C ASP A 27 -12.85 0.33 -0.31
N THR A 28 -12.19 1.47 -0.15
CA THR A 28 -12.81 2.71 0.30
C THR A 28 -12.57 3.82 -0.71
N THR A 29 -13.62 4.59 -1.03
CA THR A 29 -13.48 5.80 -1.83
C THR A 29 -12.85 6.89 -0.98
N ILE A 30 -11.61 7.28 -1.31
CA ILE A 30 -10.88 8.35 -0.61
C ILE A 30 -11.17 9.71 -1.24
N THR A 31 -11.34 10.73 -0.41
CA THR A 31 -11.51 12.13 -0.84
C THR A 31 -10.17 12.87 -0.87
N VAL A 32 -10.14 14.00 -1.60
CA VAL A 32 -8.97 14.91 -1.61
C VAL A 32 -8.58 15.33 -0.19
N SER A 33 -9.55 15.74 0.63
CA SER A 33 -9.30 16.18 2.02
C SER A 33 -8.71 15.10 2.91
N GLU A 34 -9.10 13.84 2.70
CA GLU A 34 -8.55 12.70 3.44
C GLU A 34 -7.13 12.36 2.99
N LEU A 35 -6.76 12.69 1.75
CA LEU A 35 -5.41 12.47 1.26
C LEU A 35 -4.42 13.52 1.77
N ILE A 36 -4.84 14.77 1.95
CA ILE A 36 -3.94 15.85 2.38
C ILE A 36 -3.27 15.51 3.71
N GLY A 37 -1.97 15.79 3.77
CA GLY A 37 -1.15 15.61 4.96
C GLY A 37 0.01 14.66 4.75
N ASN A 38 0.55 14.18 5.87
CA ASN A 38 1.78 13.42 5.91
C ASN A 38 1.51 11.92 5.96
N TRP A 39 2.18 11.16 5.09
CA TRP A 39 2.07 9.72 4.97
C TRP A 39 3.45 9.09 5.07
N ARG A 40 3.61 8.16 6.00
CA ARG A 40 4.88 7.48 6.27
C ARG A 40 4.84 6.06 5.77
N LEU A 41 6.00 5.56 5.34
CA LEU A 41 6.19 4.15 5.07
C LEU A 41 5.77 3.33 6.30
N SER A 42 4.84 2.39 6.11
CA SER A 42 4.44 1.45 7.15
C SER A 42 5.59 0.48 7.47
N GLU A 43 5.68 0.05 8.73
CA GLU A 43 6.61 -0.99 9.17
C GLU A 43 6.36 -2.33 8.45
N ASP A 44 5.13 -2.56 8.00
CA ASP A 44 4.72 -3.76 7.26
C ASP A 44 5.16 -3.75 5.78
N SER A 45 5.76 -2.67 5.30
CA SER A 45 6.21 -2.55 3.90
C SER A 45 7.50 -3.33 3.63
N GLU A 46 7.74 -3.72 2.37
CA GLU A 46 9.00 -4.35 1.98
C GLU A 46 10.20 -3.46 2.36
N THR A 47 11.24 -4.05 2.96
CA THR A 47 12.42 -3.34 3.49
C THR A 47 13.21 -2.56 2.43
N GLU A 48 12.99 -2.85 1.15
CA GLU A 48 13.70 -2.25 0.01
C GLU A 48 13.02 -0.97 -0.54
N ASN A 49 11.96 -0.48 0.09
CA ASN A 49 11.31 0.75 -0.36
C ASN A 49 12.19 1.97 -0.16
N LYS A 50 12.49 2.64 -1.29
CA LYS A 50 13.21 3.91 -1.32
C LYS A 50 12.33 5.08 -0.86
N ILE A 51 11.02 5.03 -1.05
CA ILE A 51 10.10 6.05 -0.54
C ILE A 51 9.89 5.85 0.96
N LYS A 52 10.19 6.87 1.78
CA LYS A 52 10.02 6.82 3.25
C LYS A 52 8.84 7.64 3.73
N ASN A 53 8.53 8.71 3.02
CA ASN A 53 7.49 9.65 3.40
C ASN A 53 6.94 10.36 2.17
N VAL A 54 5.65 10.65 2.16
CA VAL A 54 4.97 11.45 1.14
C VAL A 54 4.08 12.47 1.84
N ILE A 55 4.21 13.74 1.49
CA ILE A 55 3.31 14.81 1.93
C ILE A 55 2.46 15.22 0.74
N PHE A 56 1.16 14.91 0.76
CA PHE A 56 0.22 15.39 -0.25
C PHE A 56 -0.31 16.77 0.14
N LYS A 57 -0.20 17.72 -0.78
CA LYS A 57 -0.65 19.11 -0.60
C LYS A 57 -1.94 19.36 -1.39
N ASP A 58 -2.70 20.36 -0.96
CA ASP A 58 -4.01 20.74 -1.50
C ASP A 58 -3.94 21.30 -2.93
N ASP A 59 -2.78 21.80 -3.34
CA ASP A 59 -2.47 22.25 -4.70
C ASP A 59 -2.11 21.12 -5.68
N PHE A 60 -2.38 19.86 -5.32
CA PHE A 60 -2.05 18.66 -6.10
C PHE A 60 -0.54 18.42 -6.29
N THR A 61 0.31 19.07 -5.51
CA THR A 61 1.74 18.75 -5.42
C THR A 61 2.01 17.79 -4.27
N ALA A 62 3.13 17.08 -4.36
CA ALA A 62 3.59 16.15 -3.34
C ALA A 62 5.07 16.37 -3.02
N GLU A 63 5.43 16.19 -1.77
CA GLU A 63 6.82 16.14 -1.33
C GLU A 63 7.18 14.72 -0.91
N ILE A 64 8.16 14.12 -1.58
CA ILE A 64 8.55 12.73 -1.41
C ILE A 64 9.92 12.70 -0.75
N THR A 65 9.99 12.13 0.45
CA THR A 65 11.27 11.77 1.07
C THR A 65 11.72 10.42 0.52
N PHE A 66 12.84 10.46 -0.19
CA PHE A 66 13.40 9.33 -0.92
C PHE A 66 14.77 8.97 -0.37
N ASN A 67 15.03 7.69 -0.15
CA ASN A 67 16.30 7.16 0.32
C ASN A 67 16.86 6.18 -0.73
N ASP A 68 17.99 6.53 -1.33
CA ASP A 68 18.65 5.73 -2.37
C ASP A 68 19.67 4.72 -1.81
N GLY A 69 19.65 4.50 -0.49
CA GLY A 69 20.58 3.63 0.24
C GLY A 69 21.83 4.35 0.75
N SER A 70 22.18 5.51 0.17
CA SER A 70 23.35 6.30 0.56
C SER A 70 23.00 7.68 1.10
N SER A 71 21.88 8.24 0.64
CA SER A 71 21.45 9.59 0.97
C SER A 71 19.94 9.67 1.06
N THR A 72 19.47 10.61 1.88
CA THR A 72 18.06 11.02 1.88
C THR A 72 17.92 12.29 1.06
N LYS A 73 16.96 12.29 0.14
CA LYS A 73 16.63 13.40 -0.74
C LYS A 73 15.15 13.73 -0.62
N ILE A 74 14.83 15.00 -0.83
CA ILE A 74 13.45 15.47 -0.93
C ILE A 74 13.18 15.78 -2.40
N ILE A 75 12.19 15.11 -2.97
CA ILE A 75 11.81 15.21 -4.37
C ILE A 75 10.40 15.78 -4.44
N GLN A 76 10.16 16.70 -5.37
CA GLN A 76 8.83 17.23 -5.62
C GLN A 76 8.13 16.37 -6.69
N GLY A 77 6.83 16.19 -6.52
CA GLY A 77 5.98 15.46 -7.43
C GLY A 77 4.61 16.09 -7.56
N THR A 78 3.75 15.44 -8.34
CA THR A 78 2.34 15.79 -8.51
C THR A 78 1.49 14.57 -8.24
N TRP A 79 0.28 14.77 -7.75
CA TRP A 79 -0.66 13.69 -7.52
C TRP A 79 -2.05 14.07 -8.02
N LYS A 80 -2.87 13.05 -8.24
CA LYS A 80 -4.30 13.22 -8.53
C LYS A 80 -5.06 11.98 -8.09
N LEU A 81 -6.36 12.13 -7.87
CA LEU A 81 -7.24 10.97 -7.83
C LEU A 81 -7.23 10.32 -9.21
N ASP A 82 -7.02 9.00 -9.26
CA ASP A 82 -7.09 8.25 -10.51
C ASP A 82 -8.47 7.61 -10.63
N GLU A 83 -9.05 7.72 -11.82
CA GLU A 83 -10.35 7.10 -12.10
C GLU A 83 -10.12 5.72 -12.71
N PRO A 84 -11.00 4.73 -12.45
CA PRO A 84 -10.88 3.40 -13.05
C PRO A 84 -10.84 3.51 -14.57
N LYS A 85 -9.81 2.91 -15.19
CA LYS A 85 -9.70 2.85 -16.66
C LYS A 85 -9.87 1.43 -17.15
N GLN A 86 -10.83 1.26 -18.06
CA GLN A 86 -10.96 0.09 -18.91
C GLN A 86 -9.95 0.22 -20.05
N ILE A 87 -9.00 -0.71 -20.15
CA ILE A 87 -8.12 -0.84 -21.32
C ILE A 87 -8.63 -2.05 -22.11
N GLU A 88 -9.31 -1.77 -23.22
CA GLU A 88 -9.73 -2.79 -24.17
C GLU A 88 -8.63 -2.97 -25.23
N LYS A 89 -8.02 -4.16 -25.29
CA LYS A 89 -7.06 -4.50 -26.35
C LYS A 89 -7.44 -5.84 -26.98
N GLY A 90 -8.21 -5.78 -28.05
CA GLY A 90 -8.76 -6.98 -28.70
C GLY A 90 -9.80 -7.67 -27.81
N ASN A 91 -9.66 -8.97 -27.58
CA ASN A 91 -10.56 -9.74 -26.70
C ASN A 91 -10.13 -9.71 -25.21
N PHE A 92 -9.19 -8.85 -24.85
CA PHE A 92 -8.67 -8.72 -23.49
C PHE A 92 -9.12 -7.39 -22.88
N ASN A 93 -9.90 -7.48 -21.80
CA ASN A 93 -10.30 -6.35 -20.98
C ASN A 93 -9.44 -6.34 -19.71
N LEU A 94 -8.58 -5.34 -19.59
CA LEU A 94 -7.84 -5.07 -18.36
C LEU A 94 -8.48 -3.87 -17.67
N THR A 95 -8.99 -4.05 -16.45
CA THR A 95 -9.35 -2.94 -15.57
C THR A 95 -8.19 -2.72 -14.60
N MET A 96 -7.46 -1.62 -14.76
CA MET A 96 -6.57 -1.14 -13.70
C MET A 96 -7.35 -0.13 -12.87
N LYS A 97 -7.54 -0.47 -11.59
CA LYS A 97 -8.15 0.42 -10.59
C LYS A 97 -7.03 0.89 -9.66
N SER A 98 -6.95 2.20 -9.49
CA SER A 98 -6.18 2.85 -8.43
C SER A 98 -6.90 4.10 -7.99
N ASP A 99 -6.78 4.47 -6.72
CA ASP A 99 -7.46 5.64 -6.18
C ASP A 99 -6.61 6.90 -6.33
N VAL A 100 -5.28 6.75 -6.31
CA VAL A 100 -4.35 7.87 -6.38
C VAL A 100 -3.20 7.56 -7.34
N LYS A 101 -2.90 8.50 -8.23
CA LYS A 101 -1.71 8.48 -9.09
C LYS A 101 -0.72 9.53 -8.63
N LEU A 102 0.45 9.09 -8.17
CA LEU A 102 1.59 9.94 -7.79
C LEU A 102 2.66 9.90 -8.89
N ASN A 103 3.15 11.07 -9.31
CA ASN A 103 4.23 11.19 -10.29
C ASN A 103 5.37 12.05 -9.73
N PHE A 104 6.61 11.60 -9.86
CA PHE A 104 7.80 12.36 -9.47
C PHE A 104 9.01 11.91 -10.29
N ASP A 105 10.05 12.73 -10.33
CA ASP A 105 11.29 12.39 -11.03
C ASP A 105 12.35 11.91 -10.03
N GLU A 106 12.71 10.62 -10.07
CA GLU A 106 13.72 10.06 -9.17
C GLU A 106 15.11 10.64 -9.43
N SER A 107 15.42 11.05 -10.67
CA SER A 107 16.78 11.42 -11.07
C SER A 107 16.89 12.38 -12.27
N ASN A 108 16.07 13.43 -12.34
CA ASN A 108 15.98 14.43 -13.44
C ASN A 108 15.74 13.89 -14.86
N THR A 109 15.72 12.56 -15.02
CA THR A 109 15.60 11.84 -16.28
C THR A 109 14.72 10.60 -16.13
N ASN A 110 14.24 10.31 -14.91
CA ASN A 110 13.50 9.10 -14.58
C ASN A 110 12.17 9.46 -13.92
N ASN A 111 11.18 9.74 -14.76
CA ASN A 111 9.81 9.95 -14.32
C ASN A 111 9.22 8.63 -13.81
N VAL A 112 8.91 8.59 -12.52
CA VAL A 112 8.28 7.48 -11.83
C VAL A 112 6.80 7.81 -11.63
N THR A 113 5.95 6.83 -11.96
CA THR A 113 4.52 6.85 -11.62
C THR A 113 4.24 5.74 -10.62
N VAL A 114 3.65 6.09 -9.48
CA VAL A 114 3.17 5.15 -8.47
C VAL A 114 1.64 5.23 -8.42
N PHE A 115 1.01 4.08 -8.54
CA PHE A 115 -0.44 3.92 -8.37
C PHE A 115 -0.70 3.39 -6.96
N LEU A 116 -1.54 4.09 -6.20
CA LEU A 116 -1.87 3.80 -4.83
C LEU A 116 -3.36 3.51 -4.69
N ASN A 117 -3.69 2.49 -3.91
CA ASN A 117 -5.05 2.13 -3.52
C ASN A 117 -5.28 2.54 -2.08
N ALA A 118 -6.44 3.12 -1.80
CA ALA A 118 -6.86 3.45 -0.45
C ALA A 118 -7.60 2.26 0.16
N GLU A 119 -7.06 1.73 1.25
CA GLU A 119 -7.66 0.65 2.02
C GLU A 119 -7.92 1.12 3.45
N GLU A 120 -8.98 0.62 4.05
CA GLU A 120 -9.20 0.77 5.49
C GLU A 120 -8.67 -0.47 6.22
N LEU A 121 -7.77 -0.25 7.17
CA LEU A 121 -7.22 -1.27 8.03
C LEU A 121 -7.19 -0.79 9.48
N ASP A 122 -7.83 -1.53 10.39
CA ASP A 122 -7.90 -1.21 11.82
C ASP A 122 -8.40 0.25 12.07
N ASN A 123 -9.44 0.67 11.34
CA ASN A 123 -10.01 2.04 11.32
C ASN A 123 -9.00 3.13 10.91
N LYS A 124 -7.95 2.77 10.17
CA LYS A 124 -6.98 3.71 9.59
C LYS A 124 -6.97 3.56 8.08
N THR A 125 -6.97 4.69 7.39
CA THR A 125 -6.71 4.71 5.96
C THR A 125 -5.23 4.46 5.71
N ILE A 126 -4.93 3.49 4.86
CA ILE A 126 -3.59 3.20 4.34
C ILE A 126 -3.60 3.35 2.81
N LEU A 127 -2.47 3.73 2.25
CA LEU A 127 -2.26 3.74 0.80
C LEU A 127 -1.32 2.61 0.43
N THR A 128 -1.77 1.70 -0.42
CA THR A 128 -1.03 0.50 -0.82
C THR A 128 -0.69 0.53 -2.30
N SER A 129 0.44 -0.07 -2.66
CA SER A 129 0.78 -0.51 -4.01
C SER A 129 1.50 -1.85 -3.89
N HIS A 130 1.87 -2.47 -5.01
CA HIS A 130 2.53 -3.78 -5.02
C HIS A 130 3.74 -3.90 -4.08
N LYS A 131 4.45 -2.80 -3.79
CA LYS A 131 5.61 -2.83 -2.88
C LYS A 131 5.57 -1.80 -1.77
N LEU A 132 4.72 -0.78 -1.86
CA LEU A 132 4.72 0.37 -0.94
C LEU A 132 3.43 0.41 -0.14
N THR A 133 3.53 0.49 1.18
CA THR A 133 2.39 0.78 2.06
C THR A 133 2.69 2.06 2.84
N LEU A 134 1.80 3.03 2.77
CA LEU A 134 1.88 4.27 3.49
C LEU A 134 0.74 4.38 4.51
N SER A 135 1.06 4.87 5.70
CA SER A 135 0.09 5.16 6.76
C SER A 135 0.10 6.65 7.08
N LYS A 136 -1.09 7.22 7.26
CA LYS A 136 -1.23 8.63 7.62
C LYS A 136 -0.64 8.87 9.03
N SER A 137 0.19 9.91 9.16
CA SER A 137 0.82 10.33 10.42
C SER A 137 -0.03 11.30 11.22
#